data_AF-A0A2I0PPL5-F1
#
_entry.id   AF-A0A2I0PPL5-F1
#
_cell.length_a   1.000
_cell.length_b   1.000
_cell.length_c   1.000
_cell.angle_alpha   90.00
_cell.angle_beta   90.00
_cell.angle_gamma   90.00
#
_symmetry.space_group_name_H-M   'P 1'
#
loop_
_entity.id
_entity.type
_entity.pdbx_description
1 polymer ?
#
loop_
_entity_poly.entity_id
_entity_poly.type
_entity_poly.pdbx_seq_one_letter_code
_entity_poly.pdbx_strand_id
1 'polypeptide(L)'
;MVPFSRPRRLPCQNVRFCGLWEKPADPKIPQPNPYALSGTSAFYHERRTSMEHSDKWAGSLREICYPVERYLLGYPVRDKERLAGAIISNAFLNETPDFERLKNDSADKSLATIGDYVLDFAILEHFPRKDRTTSQEINAYRERYGNNAALHDFSRTHLQLQNFILWGPDEKTRQVWDQGLVLADRFEMLIGVIYLEKDIGAVRTFLDKHNFFPAIDTFGKTS
;
A
#
# COMPACT_ATOMS: atom_id res chain seq x y z
N MET A 1 -37.97 -9.00 -0.71
CA MET A 1 -37.42 -10.37 -0.69
C MET A 1 -37.09 -10.74 -2.14
N VAL A 2 -35.82 -10.67 -2.51
CA VAL A 2 -35.31 -10.89 -3.88
C VAL A 2 -34.10 -11.84 -3.74
N PRO A 3 -34.01 -12.95 -4.49
CA PRO A 3 -32.97 -13.94 -4.25
C PRO A 3 -31.67 -13.57 -4.96
N PHE A 4 -30.57 -13.62 -4.20
CA PHE A 4 -29.19 -13.42 -4.64
C PHE A 4 -28.73 -14.64 -5.47
N SER A 5 -28.34 -14.41 -6.72
CA SER A 5 -27.80 -15.43 -7.63
C SER A 5 -26.27 -15.38 -7.65
N ARG A 6 -25.61 -16.52 -7.40
CA ARG A 6 -24.14 -16.69 -7.36
C ARG A 6 -23.49 -16.44 -8.73
N PRO A 7 -22.27 -15.87 -8.80
CA PRO A 7 -21.50 -15.82 -10.05
C PRO A 7 -20.85 -17.18 -10.36
N ARG A 8 -21.01 -17.63 -11.61
CA ARG A 8 -20.45 -18.87 -12.16
C ARG A 8 -18.97 -18.70 -12.51
N ARG A 9 -18.16 -19.73 -12.24
CA ARG A 9 -16.80 -19.92 -12.77
C ARG A 9 -16.87 -20.01 -14.30
N LEU A 10 -15.91 -19.38 -15.00
CA LEU A 10 -15.63 -19.68 -16.41
C LEU A 10 -14.27 -20.38 -16.55
N PRO A 11 -14.15 -21.31 -17.51
CA PRO A 11 -13.02 -22.22 -17.62
C PRO A 11 -11.93 -21.69 -18.57
N CYS A 12 -10.69 -22.10 -18.29
CA CYS A 12 -9.56 -22.02 -19.22
C CYS A 12 -9.84 -22.89 -20.46
N GLN A 13 -9.61 -22.37 -21.67
CA GLN A 13 -9.07 -23.14 -22.80
C GLN A 13 -8.71 -22.25 -24.01
N ASN A 14 -7.45 -22.38 -24.43
CA ASN A 14 -6.88 -22.30 -25.79
C ASN A 14 -7.59 -21.48 -26.88
N VAL A 15 -6.90 -20.43 -27.36
CA VAL A 15 -7.01 -19.99 -28.75
C VAL A 15 -5.60 -19.68 -29.29
N ARG A 16 -5.15 -20.50 -30.25
CA ARG A 16 -4.14 -20.12 -31.26
C ARG A 16 -4.91 -19.75 -32.52
N PHE A 17 -4.59 -18.62 -33.16
CA PHE A 17 -4.54 -18.51 -34.63
C PHE A 17 -3.76 -17.25 -35.07
N CYS A 18 -3.00 -17.44 -36.16
CA CYS A 18 -2.07 -16.54 -36.84
C CYS A 18 -2.71 -15.31 -37.52
N GLY A 19 -1.88 -14.28 -37.74
CA GLY A 19 -1.68 -13.75 -39.10
C GLY A 19 -1.85 -12.24 -39.32
N LEU A 20 -0.77 -11.64 -39.86
CA LEU A 20 -0.73 -10.42 -40.71
C LEU A 20 -1.01 -9.05 -40.07
N TRP A 21 0.05 -8.38 -39.60
CA TRP A 21 0.28 -6.95 -39.84
C TRP A 21 1.77 -6.73 -40.14
N GLU A 22 2.07 -6.18 -41.31
CA GLU A 22 3.41 -5.80 -41.76
C GLU A 22 3.95 -4.65 -40.89
N LYS A 23 5.21 -4.76 -40.43
CA LYS A 23 5.89 -3.70 -39.69
C LYS A 23 6.34 -2.59 -40.65
N PRO A 24 6.14 -1.29 -40.34
CA PRO A 24 6.85 -0.24 -41.04
C PRO A 24 8.35 -0.27 -40.69
N ALA A 25 9.18 0.13 -41.65
CA ALA A 25 10.64 0.07 -41.59
C ALA A 25 11.23 0.86 -40.41
N ASP A 26 12.11 0.21 -39.66
CA ASP A 26 12.90 0.77 -38.55
C ASP A 26 13.86 1.88 -39.04
N PRO A 27 13.94 3.04 -38.35
CA PRO A 27 15.07 3.94 -38.52
C PRO A 27 16.34 3.28 -37.95
N LYS A 28 17.23 2.86 -38.87
CA LYS A 28 18.59 2.32 -38.67
C LYS A 28 19.10 2.38 -37.22
N ILE A 29 18.95 1.27 -36.50
CA ILE A 29 19.79 0.98 -35.33
C ILE A 29 21.24 0.86 -35.84
N PRO A 30 22.22 1.59 -35.28
CA PRO A 30 23.61 1.46 -35.70
C PRO A 30 24.05 0.02 -35.47
N GLN A 31 24.50 -0.66 -36.53
CA GLN A 31 25.12 -1.97 -36.41
C GLN A 31 26.41 -1.83 -35.58
N PRO A 32 26.62 -2.64 -34.53
CA PRO A 32 27.80 -2.52 -33.70
C PRO A 32 29.06 -2.82 -34.53
N ASN A 33 30.04 -1.93 -34.46
CA ASN A 33 31.34 -2.06 -35.13
C ASN A 33 32.06 -3.33 -34.61
N PRO A 34 32.37 -4.30 -35.49
CA PRO A 34 32.98 -5.58 -35.08
C PRO A 34 34.44 -5.47 -34.61
N TYR A 35 35.05 -4.27 -34.59
CA TYR A 35 36.44 -4.06 -34.17
C TYR A 35 36.63 -3.30 -32.85
N ALA A 36 35.58 -3.04 -32.07
CA ALA A 36 35.72 -2.49 -30.71
C ALA A 36 35.96 -3.60 -29.67
N LEU A 37 37.22 -4.04 -29.53
CA LEU A 37 37.60 -5.07 -28.55
C LEU A 37 37.70 -4.55 -27.11
N SER A 38 37.28 -5.44 -26.21
CA SER A 38 37.67 -5.63 -24.80
C SER A 38 37.44 -4.48 -23.82
N GLY A 39 36.22 -4.44 -23.27
CA GLY A 39 35.89 -3.67 -22.06
C GLY A 39 34.40 -3.51 -21.83
N THR A 40 33.58 -3.66 -22.87
CA THR A 40 32.16 -3.25 -22.86
C THR A 40 31.18 -4.40 -22.67
N SER A 41 31.53 -5.66 -22.96
CA SER A 41 30.59 -6.79 -22.85
C SER A 41 30.11 -7.04 -21.41
N ALA A 42 31.02 -6.92 -20.43
CA ALA A 42 30.66 -7.04 -19.01
C ALA A 42 29.75 -5.89 -18.56
N PHE A 43 30.09 -4.64 -18.92
CA PHE A 43 29.27 -3.48 -18.64
C PHE A 43 27.88 -3.53 -19.31
N TYR A 44 27.78 -4.01 -20.56
CA TYR A 44 26.49 -4.16 -21.24
C TYR A 44 25.66 -5.31 -20.68
N HIS A 45 26.28 -6.45 -20.33
CA HIS A 45 25.58 -7.54 -19.66
C HIS A 45 25.14 -7.15 -18.25
N GLU A 46 25.99 -6.51 -17.45
CA GLU A 46 25.67 -6.02 -16.11
C GLU A 46 24.57 -4.95 -16.15
N ARG A 47 24.63 -4.03 -17.13
CA ARG A 47 23.57 -3.04 -17.31
C ARG A 47 22.26 -3.68 -17.78
N ARG A 48 22.34 -4.71 -18.64
CA ARG A 48 21.17 -5.44 -19.14
C ARG A 48 20.54 -6.34 -18.07
N THR A 49 21.34 -7.03 -17.25
CA THR A 49 20.85 -7.77 -16.10
C THR A 49 20.28 -6.84 -15.03
N SER A 50 20.87 -5.65 -14.84
CA SER A 50 20.31 -4.64 -13.93
C SER A 50 18.96 -4.07 -14.43
N MET A 51 18.81 -3.88 -15.75
CA MET A 51 17.54 -3.48 -16.38
C MET A 51 16.49 -4.60 -16.29
N GLU A 52 16.84 -5.85 -16.63
CA GLU A 52 15.92 -6.99 -16.54
C GLU A 52 15.46 -7.24 -15.08
N HIS A 53 16.36 -7.06 -14.10
CA HIS A 53 15.99 -7.12 -12.68
C HIS A 53 15.10 -5.93 -12.26
N SER A 54 15.38 -4.72 -12.75
CA SER A 54 14.57 -3.53 -12.45
C SER A 54 13.16 -3.64 -13.02
N ASP A 55 13.00 -4.18 -14.23
CA ASP A 55 11.69 -4.38 -14.87
C ASP A 55 10.88 -5.48 -14.16
N LYS A 56 11.55 -6.57 -13.74
CA LYS A 56 10.91 -7.61 -12.92
C LYS A 56 10.47 -7.08 -11.56
N TRP A 57 11.31 -6.29 -10.89
CA TRP A 57 11.00 -5.62 -9.62
C TRP A 57 9.77 -4.71 -9.73
N ALA A 58 9.76 -3.84 -10.75
CA ALA A 58 8.63 -2.95 -11.01
C ALA A 58 7.34 -3.74 -11.32
N GLY A 59 7.44 -4.88 -12.01
CA GLY A 59 6.34 -5.81 -12.22
C GLY A 59 5.79 -6.38 -10.92
N SER A 60 6.65 -6.92 -10.06
CA SER A 60 6.26 -7.48 -8.77
C SER A 60 5.56 -6.45 -7.87
N LEU A 61 6.09 -5.24 -7.78
CA LEU A 61 5.47 -4.17 -6.99
C LEU A 61 4.07 -3.81 -7.48
N ARG A 62 3.82 -3.81 -8.79
CA ARG A 62 2.49 -3.55 -9.34
C ARG A 62 1.49 -4.62 -8.90
N GLU A 63 1.87 -5.89 -8.97
CA GLU A 63 1.00 -7.00 -8.55
C GLU A 63 0.70 -6.94 -7.04
N ILE A 64 1.70 -6.60 -6.22
CA ILE A 64 1.54 -6.46 -4.77
C ILE A 64 0.64 -5.28 -4.41
N CYS A 65 0.81 -4.14 -5.07
CA CYS A 65 0.03 -2.93 -4.79
C CYS A 65 -1.41 -3.00 -5.32
N TYR A 66 -1.63 -3.76 -6.39
CA TYR A 66 -2.89 -3.74 -7.13
C TYR A 66 -4.15 -4.02 -6.28
N PRO A 67 -4.17 -5.01 -5.36
CA PRO A 67 -5.34 -5.25 -4.51
C PRO A 67 -5.71 -4.02 -3.67
N VAL A 68 -4.73 -3.35 -3.09
CA VAL A 68 -4.94 -2.17 -2.23
C VAL A 68 -5.43 -0.99 -3.07
N GLU A 69 -4.81 -0.76 -4.21
CA GLU A 69 -5.20 0.29 -5.16
C GLU A 69 -6.63 0.10 -5.66
N ARG A 70 -7.02 -1.13 -5.98
CA ARG A 70 -8.32 -1.44 -6.55
C ARG A 70 -9.44 -1.49 -5.52
N TYR A 71 -9.22 -2.17 -4.40
CA TYR A 71 -10.29 -2.52 -3.46
C TYR A 71 -10.35 -1.60 -2.23
N LEU A 72 -9.22 -1.05 -1.79
CA LEU A 72 -9.16 -0.19 -0.61
C LEU A 72 -9.17 1.30 -0.99
N LEU A 73 -8.23 1.72 -1.84
CA LEU A 73 -8.06 3.12 -2.23
C LEU A 73 -9.02 3.54 -3.35
N GLY A 74 -9.17 2.71 -4.37
CA GLY A 74 -9.95 3.01 -5.57
C GLY A 74 -9.19 3.83 -6.62
N TYR A 75 -7.86 3.92 -6.53
CA TYR A 75 -6.99 4.60 -7.49
C TYR A 75 -5.56 4.02 -7.46
N PRO A 76 -4.81 4.09 -8.56
CA PRO A 76 -3.41 3.69 -8.58
C PRO A 76 -2.55 4.72 -7.84
N VAL A 77 -1.57 4.24 -7.06
CA VAL A 77 -0.52 5.06 -6.44
C VAL A 77 0.68 5.11 -7.39
N ARG A 78 1.28 6.28 -7.59
CA ARG A 78 2.42 6.47 -8.49
C ARG A 78 3.69 5.85 -7.92
N ASP A 79 3.94 6.07 -6.63
CA ASP A 79 5.10 5.56 -5.91
C ASP A 79 4.79 4.17 -5.32
N LYS A 80 5.09 3.11 -6.09
CA LYS A 80 4.80 1.73 -5.67
C LYS A 80 5.68 1.26 -4.52
N GLU A 81 6.90 1.78 -4.39
CA GLU A 81 7.79 1.41 -3.28
C GLU A 81 7.24 1.94 -1.97
N ARG A 82 6.69 3.16 -1.97
CA ARG A 82 6.01 3.73 -0.80
C ARG A 82 4.77 2.96 -0.39
N LEU A 83 3.91 2.60 -1.34
CA LEU A 83 2.72 1.78 -1.03
C LEU A 83 3.13 0.40 -0.54
N ALA A 84 4.14 -0.22 -1.16
CA ALA A 84 4.68 -1.51 -0.72
C ALA A 84 5.20 -1.45 0.73
N GLY A 85 5.90 -0.39 1.13
CA GLY A 85 6.32 -0.19 2.52
C GLY A 85 5.15 -0.23 3.51
N ALA A 86 4.00 0.35 3.16
CA ALA A 86 2.80 0.30 4.02
C ALA A 86 2.15 -1.09 4.12
N ILE A 87 2.35 -1.97 3.13
CA ILE A 87 1.60 -3.23 3.00
C ILE A 87 2.48 -4.48 2.98
N ILE A 88 3.76 -4.37 3.32
CA ILE A 88 4.66 -5.49 3.52
C ILE A 88 5.22 -5.42 4.94
N SER A 89 5.08 -6.49 5.70
CA SER A 89 5.58 -6.53 7.08
C SER A 89 7.10 -6.54 7.15
N ASN A 90 7.67 -6.01 8.24
CA ASN A 90 9.12 -5.98 8.41
C ASN A 90 9.71 -7.39 8.51
N ALA A 91 8.98 -8.34 9.10
CA ALA A 91 9.42 -9.74 9.13
C ALA A 91 9.46 -10.34 7.72
N PHE A 92 8.46 -10.06 6.88
CA PHE A 92 8.46 -10.51 5.49
C PHE A 92 9.65 -9.93 4.71
N LEU A 93 9.93 -8.62 4.88
CA LEU A 93 11.07 -7.98 4.26
C LEU A 93 12.37 -8.69 4.68
N ASN A 94 12.59 -8.85 5.98
CA ASN A 94 13.80 -9.44 6.53
C ASN A 94 14.12 -10.84 5.98
N GLU A 95 13.10 -11.64 5.72
CA GLU A 95 13.23 -13.01 5.22
C GLU A 95 13.35 -13.12 3.69
N THR A 96 13.07 -12.04 2.94
CA THR A 96 13.00 -12.10 1.47
C THR A 96 14.06 -11.24 0.77
N PRO A 97 15.14 -11.83 0.22
CA PRO A 97 16.24 -11.10 -0.44
C PRO A 97 15.81 -10.30 -1.69
N ASP A 98 14.70 -10.67 -2.32
CA ASP A 98 14.20 -9.94 -3.50
C ASP A 98 13.63 -8.54 -3.14
N PHE A 99 13.42 -8.25 -1.85
CA PHE A 99 12.88 -6.97 -1.35
C PHE A 99 13.90 -6.12 -0.60
N GLU A 100 15.21 -6.36 -0.76
CA GLU A 100 16.28 -5.58 -0.10
C GLU A 100 16.14 -4.07 -0.32
N ARG A 101 15.61 -3.64 -1.47
CA ARG A 101 15.35 -2.21 -1.75
C ARG A 101 14.37 -1.55 -0.80
N LEU A 102 13.45 -2.32 -0.23
CA LEU A 102 12.46 -1.84 0.74
C LEU A 102 12.96 -1.93 2.19
N LYS A 103 14.08 -2.61 2.46
CA LYS A 103 14.64 -2.80 3.82
C LYS A 103 15.22 -1.52 4.46
N ASN A 104 14.91 -0.35 3.94
CA ASN A 104 15.32 0.90 4.57
C ASN A 104 14.40 1.19 5.75
N ASP A 105 14.73 0.64 6.92
CA ASP A 105 14.04 0.86 8.21
C ASP A 105 13.72 2.34 8.52
N SER A 106 14.47 3.28 7.94
CA SER A 106 14.24 4.73 8.07
C SER A 106 13.04 5.23 7.25
N ALA A 107 12.73 4.62 6.11
CA ALA A 107 11.63 5.03 5.25
C ALA A 107 10.27 4.64 5.86
N ASP A 108 10.17 3.45 6.43
CA ASP A 108 8.92 2.94 7.03
C ASP A 108 8.54 3.71 8.30
N LYS A 109 9.51 3.92 9.20
CA LYS A 109 9.30 4.74 10.40
C LYS A 109 8.92 6.18 10.03
N SER A 110 9.57 6.75 9.02
CA SER A 110 9.23 8.09 8.54
C SER A 110 7.81 8.15 7.98
N LEU A 111 7.38 7.12 7.23
CA LEU A 111 6.05 7.09 6.63
C LEU A 111 4.94 6.94 7.68
N ALA A 112 5.15 6.10 8.70
CA ALA A 112 4.24 6.00 9.85
C ALA A 112 4.14 7.33 10.59
N THR A 113 5.28 7.97 10.91
CA THR A 113 5.30 9.28 11.58
C THR A 113 4.60 10.38 10.77
N ILE A 114 4.80 10.43 9.45
CA ILE A 114 4.07 11.37 8.58
C ILE A 114 2.56 11.07 8.64
N GLY A 115 2.20 9.78 8.55
CA GLY A 115 0.84 9.31 8.64
C GLY A 115 0.12 9.71 9.92
N ASP A 116 0.78 9.50 11.07
CA ASP A 116 0.31 9.88 12.40
C ASP A 116 -0.01 11.37 12.48
N TYR A 117 0.95 12.25 12.12
CA TYR A 117 0.71 13.69 12.14
C TYR A 117 -0.41 14.15 11.20
N VAL A 118 -0.51 13.54 10.02
CA VAL A 118 -1.58 13.84 9.06
C VAL A 118 -2.94 13.37 9.58
N LEU A 119 -2.98 12.19 10.19
CA LEU A 119 -4.19 11.64 10.79
C LEU A 119 -4.66 12.50 11.96
N ASP A 120 -3.76 12.88 12.85
CA ASP A 120 -4.01 13.79 13.96
C ASP A 120 -4.59 15.13 13.48
N PHE A 121 -4.01 15.69 12.42
CA PHE A 121 -4.54 16.90 11.81
C PHE A 121 -5.97 16.68 11.26
N ALA A 122 -6.21 15.60 10.52
CA ALA A 122 -7.53 15.29 9.97
C ALA A 122 -8.59 15.06 11.07
N ILE A 123 -8.22 14.40 12.17
CA ILE A 123 -9.07 14.21 13.35
C ILE A 123 -9.40 15.56 13.98
N LEU A 124 -8.39 16.41 14.23
CA LEU A 124 -8.57 17.73 14.83
C LEU A 124 -9.40 18.67 13.95
N GLU A 125 -9.29 18.55 12.63
CA GLU A 125 -10.12 19.29 11.68
C GLU A 125 -11.59 18.86 11.75
N HIS A 126 -11.86 17.56 12.01
CA HIS A 126 -13.22 17.03 12.18
C HIS A 126 -13.84 17.37 13.55
N PHE A 127 -13.07 17.93 14.49
CA PHE A 127 -13.57 18.27 15.81
C PHE A 127 -14.75 19.28 15.75
N PRO A 128 -15.92 18.97 16.35
CA PRO A 128 -17.07 19.87 16.34
C PRO A 128 -16.85 21.05 17.31
N ARG A 129 -16.36 22.17 16.77
CA ARG A 129 -16.14 23.41 17.54
C ARG A 129 -17.46 23.98 18.06
N LYS A 130 -17.46 24.40 19.33
CA LYS A 130 -18.56 25.11 20.00
C LYS A 130 -18.01 26.40 20.62
N ASP A 131 -18.89 27.33 20.98
CA ASP A 131 -18.51 28.64 21.54
C ASP A 131 -17.61 28.57 22.79
N ARG A 132 -17.56 27.42 23.48
CA ARG A 132 -16.77 27.21 24.70
C ARG A 132 -15.91 25.93 24.66
N THR A 133 -15.40 25.56 23.49
CA THR A 133 -14.45 24.43 23.40
C THR A 133 -13.18 24.71 24.21
N THR A 134 -12.78 23.74 25.03
CA THR A 134 -11.55 23.76 25.84
C THR A 134 -10.43 22.97 25.17
N SER A 135 -9.17 23.28 25.48
CA SER A 135 -8.01 22.51 24.99
C SER A 135 -8.04 21.05 25.45
N GLN A 136 -8.61 20.78 26.62
CA GLN A 136 -8.80 19.43 27.16
C GLN A 136 -9.76 18.61 26.29
N GLU A 137 -10.87 19.20 25.83
CA GLU A 137 -11.81 18.51 24.93
C GLU A 137 -11.17 18.19 23.58
N ILE A 138 -10.37 19.11 23.03
CA ILE A 138 -9.64 18.90 21.77
C ILE A 138 -8.64 17.75 21.91
N ASN A 139 -7.86 17.73 23.00
CA ASN A 139 -6.90 16.66 23.27
C ASN A 139 -7.59 15.31 23.48
N ALA A 140 -8.66 15.27 24.26
CA ALA A 140 -9.43 14.04 24.50
C ALA A 140 -10.02 13.49 23.19
N TYR A 141 -10.46 14.36 22.29
CA TYR A 141 -10.94 13.96 20.97
C TYR A 141 -9.81 13.38 20.12
N ARG A 142 -8.66 14.05 20.05
CA ARG A 142 -7.47 13.53 19.36
C ARG A 142 -7.08 12.14 19.88
N GLU A 143 -6.94 12.01 21.20
CA GLU A 143 -6.57 10.74 21.84
C GLU A 143 -7.60 9.63 21.57
N ARG A 144 -8.90 9.97 21.57
CA ARG A 144 -9.96 8.99 21.31
C ARG A 144 -9.87 8.36 19.91
N TYR A 145 -9.61 9.15 18.88
CA TYR A 145 -9.59 8.66 17.50
C TYR A 145 -8.19 8.28 17.00
N GLY A 146 -7.13 8.82 17.60
CA GLY A 146 -5.73 8.61 17.17
C GLY A 146 -4.96 7.56 17.98
N ASN A 147 -5.51 7.00 19.07
CA ASN A 147 -4.77 5.99 19.83
C ASN A 147 -4.65 4.65 19.08
N ASN A 148 -3.51 3.98 19.27
CA ASN A 148 -3.16 2.75 18.54
C ASN A 148 -4.19 1.63 18.71
N ALA A 149 -4.88 1.53 19.85
CA ALA A 149 -5.91 0.50 20.05
C ALA A 149 -7.12 0.73 19.13
N ALA A 150 -7.63 1.97 19.08
CA ALA A 150 -8.71 2.35 18.19
C ALA A 150 -8.33 2.19 16.72
N LEU A 151 -7.12 2.61 16.32
CA LEU A 151 -6.63 2.46 14.95
C LEU A 151 -6.47 0.99 14.56
N HIS A 152 -5.95 0.16 15.46
CA HIS A 152 -5.82 -1.27 15.26
C HIS A 152 -7.19 -1.92 15.06
N ASP A 153 -8.13 -1.68 15.97
CA ASP A 153 -9.47 -2.27 15.91
C ASP A 153 -10.24 -1.82 14.68
N PHE A 154 -10.17 -0.53 14.33
CA PHE A 154 -10.73 0.00 13.09
C PHE A 154 -10.15 -0.72 11.87
N SER A 155 -8.82 -0.81 11.79
CA SER A 155 -8.12 -1.45 10.67
C SER A 155 -8.49 -2.92 10.52
N ARG A 156 -8.63 -3.64 11.63
CA ARG A 156 -8.97 -5.07 11.64
C ARG A 156 -10.44 -5.33 11.29
N THR A 157 -11.34 -4.59 11.92
CA THR A 157 -12.78 -4.88 11.86
C THR A 157 -13.49 -4.21 10.69
N HIS A 158 -13.11 -2.96 10.37
CA HIS A 158 -13.78 -2.17 9.33
C HIS A 158 -13.07 -2.25 7.99
N LEU A 159 -11.73 -2.17 7.98
CA LEU A 159 -10.96 -2.25 6.73
C LEU A 159 -10.54 -3.67 6.36
N GLN A 160 -10.47 -4.58 7.35
CA GLN A 160 -9.83 -5.88 7.21
C GLN A 160 -8.41 -5.78 6.64
N LEU A 161 -7.65 -4.79 7.10
CA LEU A 161 -6.34 -4.39 6.56
C LEU A 161 -5.32 -5.53 6.54
N GLN A 162 -5.41 -6.47 7.50
CA GLN A 162 -4.59 -7.67 7.57
C GLN A 162 -4.62 -8.52 6.28
N ASN A 163 -5.70 -8.46 5.50
CA ASN A 163 -5.85 -9.21 4.25
C ASN A 163 -5.07 -8.59 3.08
N PHE A 164 -4.66 -7.33 3.22
CA PHE A 164 -3.90 -6.60 2.22
C PHE A 164 -2.39 -6.60 2.50
N ILE A 165 -1.99 -6.98 3.71
CA ILE A 165 -0.59 -6.96 4.13
C ILE A 165 0.07 -8.30 3.79
N LEU A 166 1.28 -8.25 3.21
CA LEU A 166 2.16 -9.39 3.07
C LEU A 166 2.89 -9.61 4.39
N TRP A 167 2.46 -10.64 5.11
CA TRP A 167 3.04 -11.05 6.39
C TRP A 167 4.14 -12.09 6.22
N GLY A 168 5.12 -12.07 7.12
CA GLY A 168 6.08 -13.17 7.25
C GLY A 168 5.36 -14.49 7.60
N PRO A 169 5.91 -15.66 7.26
CA PRO A 169 5.32 -16.97 7.55
C PRO A 169 4.96 -17.16 9.02
N ASP A 170 5.84 -16.74 9.92
CA ASP A 170 5.65 -16.85 11.37
C ASP A 170 4.60 -15.87 11.90
N GLU A 171 4.58 -14.65 11.36
CA GLU A 171 3.58 -13.64 11.70
C GLU A 171 2.18 -14.09 11.27
N LYS A 172 2.08 -14.67 10.07
CA LYS A 172 0.85 -15.23 9.53
C LYS A 172 0.37 -16.41 10.35
N THR A 173 1.27 -17.31 10.74
CA THR A 173 0.96 -18.49 11.57
C THR A 173 0.45 -18.07 12.95
N ARG A 174 1.06 -17.06 13.56
CA ARG A 174 0.64 -16.53 14.87
C ARG A 174 -0.53 -15.56 14.81
N GLN A 175 -0.95 -15.16 13.61
CA GLN A 175 -1.95 -14.12 13.39
C GLN A 175 -1.66 -12.89 14.25
N VAL A 176 -0.48 -12.29 14.09
CA VAL A 176 0.01 -11.20 14.96
C VAL A 176 -0.94 -9.98 15.04
N TRP A 177 -1.81 -9.82 14.04
CA TRP A 177 -2.87 -8.83 14.02
C TRP A 177 -4.05 -9.13 14.97
N ASP A 178 -4.11 -10.29 15.62
CA ASP A 178 -5.16 -10.60 16.61
C ASP A 178 -4.72 -10.31 18.06
N GLN A 179 -3.42 -10.12 18.30
CA GLN A 179 -2.84 -10.03 19.65
C GLN A 179 -1.92 -8.81 19.88
N GLY A 180 -1.58 -8.07 18.83
CA GLY A 180 -0.70 -6.90 18.90
C GLY A 180 -1.31 -5.69 18.19
N LEU A 181 -0.65 -4.54 18.31
CA LEU A 181 -1.12 -3.28 17.69
C LEU A 181 -0.56 -3.04 16.29
N VAL A 182 -0.04 -4.08 15.63
CA VAL A 182 0.71 -3.96 14.36
C VAL A 182 -0.10 -3.32 13.23
N LEU A 183 -1.43 -3.44 13.23
CA LEU A 183 -2.27 -2.78 12.23
C LEU A 183 -2.40 -1.26 12.42
N ALA A 184 -2.13 -0.71 13.61
CA ALA A 184 -2.16 0.73 13.84
C ALA A 184 -1.06 1.42 13.02
N ASP A 185 0.19 0.99 13.18
CA ASP A 185 1.32 1.52 12.41
C ASP A 185 1.09 1.38 10.90
N ARG A 186 0.51 0.24 10.46
CA ARG A 186 0.22 0.00 9.04
C ARG A 186 -0.86 0.93 8.51
N PHE A 187 -1.85 1.24 9.34
CA PHE A 187 -2.87 2.22 9.01
C PHE A 187 -2.29 3.63 8.89
N GLU A 188 -1.46 4.05 9.84
CA GLU A 188 -0.74 5.33 9.78
C GLU A 188 0.12 5.41 8.51
N MET A 189 0.91 4.38 8.21
CA MET A 189 1.69 4.33 6.97
C MET A 189 0.80 4.48 5.73
N LEU A 190 -0.37 3.82 5.70
CA LEU A 190 -1.33 3.96 4.60
C LEU A 190 -1.87 5.40 4.49
N ILE A 191 -2.17 6.07 5.61
CA ILE A 191 -2.55 7.49 5.63
C ILE A 191 -1.41 8.36 5.06
N GLY A 192 -0.17 8.07 5.45
CA GLY A 192 1.02 8.71 4.89
C GLY A 192 1.13 8.52 3.37
N VAL A 193 0.87 7.31 2.84
CA VAL A 193 0.84 7.04 1.39
C VAL A 193 -0.23 7.90 0.71
N ILE A 194 -1.45 7.91 1.23
CA ILE A 194 -2.58 8.65 0.65
C ILE A 194 -2.26 10.15 0.58
N TYR A 195 -1.74 10.70 1.68
CA TYR A 195 -1.36 12.11 1.77
C TYR A 195 -0.28 12.48 0.76
N LEU A 196 0.80 11.70 0.69
CA LEU A 196 1.93 11.99 -0.18
C LEU A 196 1.66 11.67 -1.66
N GLU A 197 0.63 10.88 -1.97
CA GLU A 197 0.17 10.63 -3.34
C GLU A 197 -0.76 11.74 -3.85
N LYS A 198 -1.61 12.29 -2.98
CA LYS A 198 -2.60 13.32 -3.33
C LYS A 198 -2.46 14.55 -2.44
N ASP A 199 -3.13 14.55 -1.28
CA ASP A 199 -3.12 15.62 -0.27
C ASP A 199 -4.01 15.24 0.94
N ILE A 200 -4.21 16.20 1.85
CA ILE A 200 -5.11 16.07 3.00
C ILE A 200 -6.60 15.89 2.62
N GLY A 201 -7.03 16.40 1.47
CA GLY A 201 -8.39 16.18 0.94
C GLY A 201 -8.66 14.70 0.63
N ALA A 202 -7.67 14.00 0.07
CA ALA A 202 -7.76 12.56 -0.17
C ALA A 202 -7.83 11.75 1.14
N VAL A 203 -7.09 12.16 2.17
CA VAL A 203 -7.16 11.54 3.50
C VAL A 203 -8.56 11.68 4.09
N ARG A 204 -9.13 12.88 4.11
CA ARG A 204 -10.51 13.10 4.59
C ARG A 204 -11.53 12.24 3.85
N THR A 205 -11.45 12.24 2.51
CA THR A 205 -12.32 11.41 1.66
C THR A 205 -12.19 9.94 2.00
N PHE A 206 -10.98 9.45 2.30
CA PHE A 206 -10.75 8.07 2.70
C PHE A 206 -11.37 7.76 4.07
N LEU A 207 -11.18 8.62 5.07
CA LEU A 207 -11.75 8.46 6.41
C LEU A 207 -13.28 8.45 6.37
N ASP A 208 -13.89 9.36 5.61
CA ASP A 208 -15.35 9.45 5.43
C ASP A 208 -15.89 8.22 4.70
N LYS A 209 -15.27 7.82 3.58
CA LYS A 209 -15.67 6.65 2.78
C LYS A 209 -15.72 5.37 3.61
N HIS A 210 -14.79 5.22 4.55
CA HIS A 210 -14.69 4.04 5.41
C HIS A 210 -15.34 4.21 6.78
N ASN A 211 -16.13 5.27 6.97
CA ASN A 211 -16.87 5.57 8.20
C ASN A 211 -15.97 5.58 9.46
N PHE A 212 -14.78 6.17 9.37
CA PHE A 212 -13.77 6.14 10.44
C PHE A 212 -14.31 6.61 11.81
N PHE A 213 -14.91 7.81 11.88
CA PHE A 213 -15.41 8.34 13.15
C PHE A 213 -16.60 7.55 13.71
N PRO A 214 -17.67 7.24 12.92
CA PRO A 214 -18.76 6.41 13.41
C PRO A 214 -18.33 5.00 13.84
N ALA A 215 -17.35 4.41 13.16
CA ALA A 215 -16.80 3.11 13.50
C ALA A 215 -16.17 3.12 14.89
N ILE A 216 -15.26 4.07 15.16
CA ILE A 216 -14.59 4.21 16.46
C ILE A 216 -15.57 4.58 17.58
N ASP A 217 -16.65 5.31 17.26
CA ASP A 217 -17.71 5.60 18.23
C ASP A 217 -18.41 4.35 18.77
N THR A 218 -18.39 3.23 18.04
CA THR A 218 -18.97 1.96 18.50
C THR A 218 -18.11 1.23 19.52
N PHE A 219 -16.78 1.38 19.48
CA PHE A 219 -15.86 0.64 20.36
C PHE A 219 -16.05 0.99 21.84
N GLY A 220 -16.31 2.27 22.13
CA GLY A 220 -16.53 2.79 23.49
C GLY A 220 -17.90 2.46 24.11
N LYS A 221 -18.79 1.75 23.40
CA LYS A 221 -20.12 1.35 23.91
C LYS A 221 -20.16 -0.09 24.43
N THR A 222 -19.03 -0.79 24.40
CA THR A 222 -18.94 -2.22 24.71
C THR A 222 -18.41 -2.53 26.11
N SER A 223 -18.48 -1.57 27.04
CA SER A 223 -18.05 -1.70 28.44
C SER A 223 -19.20 -1.47 29.41
#